data_AF-A0A271IUC1-F1
#
_entry.id   AF-A0A271IUC1-F1
#
_cell.length_a   1.000
_cell.length_b   1.000
_cell.length_c   1.000
_cell.angle_alpha   90.00
_cell.angle_beta   90.00
_cell.angle_gamma   90.00
#
_symmetry.space_group_name_H-M   'P 1'
#
loop_
_entity.id
_entity.type
_entity.pdbx_description
1 polymer ?
#
loop_
_entity_poly.entity_id
_entity_poly.type
_entity_poly.pdbx_seq_one_letter_code
_entity_poly.pdbx_strand_id
1 'polypeptide(L)'
;MSIVLLVHPNAEAWLSSRPDIAATVTPAATARDARAYLAGTAFDAVYLGPDVEGGEAIMALRDVLGLSTPIHALPALDDLPDRLSGATGATPPGDSQAALDEVAGELSRVAHALNNPLAVISGNAQLGLEMARATAADEMVVEALQSIAEAATRLEGLFSDVAALRARIDRARDSA
;
A
#
# COMPACT_ATOMS: atom_id res chain seq x y z
N MET A 1 14.14 -0.09 17.98
CA MET A 1 15.38 0.53 17.47
C MET A 1 15.22 0.56 15.97
N SER A 2 15.07 1.74 15.38
CA SER A 2 14.72 1.86 13.96
C SER A 2 15.95 1.65 13.08
N ILE A 3 15.79 0.90 11.99
CA ILE A 3 16.83 0.58 11.00
C ILE A 3 16.51 1.33 9.70
N VAL A 4 17.40 2.23 9.31
CA VAL A 4 17.16 3.19 8.23
C VAL A 4 18.27 3.10 7.18
N LEU A 5 17.89 3.22 5.91
CA LEU A 5 18.83 3.32 4.79
C LEU A 5 19.00 4.79 4.38
N LEU A 6 20.22 5.32 4.42
CA LEU A 6 20.55 6.67 3.96
C LEU A 6 21.26 6.60 2.61
N VAL A 7 20.60 7.05 1.55
CA VAL A 7 21.13 7.06 0.20
C VAL A 7 21.61 8.47 -0.13
N HIS A 8 22.92 8.70 -0.07
CA HIS A 8 23.56 9.97 -0.38
C HIS A 8 25.06 9.76 -0.65
N PRO A 9 25.68 10.42 -1.64
CA PRO A 9 27.11 10.23 -1.96
C PRO A 9 28.05 10.43 -0.75
N ASN A 10 27.73 11.41 0.10
CA ASN A 10 28.47 11.73 1.32
C ASN A 10 27.93 11.09 2.61
N ALA A 11 27.03 10.09 2.52
CA ALA A 11 26.37 9.49 3.69
C ALA A 11 27.37 8.94 4.73
N GLU A 12 28.39 8.22 4.28
CA GLU A 12 29.38 7.58 5.15
C GLU A 12 30.27 8.61 5.86
N ALA A 13 30.72 9.63 5.14
CA ALA A 13 31.53 10.71 5.70
C ALA A 13 30.75 11.54 6.73
N TRP A 14 29.46 11.76 6.48
CA TRP A 14 28.58 12.50 7.40
C TRP A 14 28.21 11.68 8.64
N LEU A 15 27.93 10.38 8.52
CA LEU A 15 27.69 9.52 9.68
C LEU A 15 28.92 9.44 10.58
N SER A 16 30.12 9.36 9.97
CA SER A 16 31.38 9.33 10.70
C SER A 16 31.64 10.60 11.52
N SER A 17 31.07 11.75 11.13
CA SER A 17 31.17 13.01 11.87
C SER A 17 30.06 13.21 12.89
N ARG A 18 29.08 12.31 12.96
CA ARG A 18 27.88 12.38 13.80
C ARG A 18 27.68 11.10 14.64
N PRO A 19 28.55 10.82 15.63
CA PRO A 19 28.41 9.66 16.51
C PRO A 19 27.22 9.77 17.48
N ASP A 20 26.57 10.93 17.54
CA ASP A 20 25.41 11.26 18.35
C ASP A 20 24.09 10.66 17.83
N ILE A 21 24.09 10.09 16.62
CA ILE A 21 22.90 9.47 16.03
C ILE A 21 22.66 8.10 16.65
N ALA A 22 21.58 8.00 17.44
CA ALA A 22 21.20 6.78 18.14
C ALA A 22 20.51 5.71 17.25
N ALA A 23 20.17 6.04 16.00
CA ALA A 23 19.52 5.14 15.06
C ALA A 23 20.54 4.23 14.34
N THR A 24 20.11 3.03 13.93
CA THR A 24 20.92 2.16 13.07
C THR A 24 20.78 2.63 11.64
N VAL A 25 21.72 3.48 11.18
CA VAL A 25 21.72 4.03 9.83
C VAL A 25 22.73 3.26 8.96
N THR A 26 22.26 2.67 7.87
CA THR A 26 23.10 2.06 6.84
C THR A 26 23.34 3.08 5.73
N PRO A 27 24.59 3.52 5.46
CA PRO A 27 24.89 4.42 4.36
C PRO A 27 24.95 3.68 3.01
N ALA A 28 24.43 4.32 1.97
CA ALA A 28 24.59 3.93 0.57
C ALA A 28 25.00 5.15 -0.26
N ALA A 29 26.17 5.09 -0.89
CA ALA A 29 26.68 6.20 -1.70
C ALA A 29 25.94 6.35 -3.04
N THR A 30 25.44 5.23 -3.59
CA THR A 30 24.80 5.19 -4.91
C THR A 30 23.45 4.48 -4.87
N ALA A 31 22.62 4.73 -5.89
CA ALA A 31 21.37 4.02 -6.06
C ALA A 31 21.56 2.50 -6.26
N ARG A 32 22.69 2.11 -6.87
CA ARG A 32 23.03 0.69 -7.06
C ARG A 32 23.26 -0.01 -5.72
N ASP A 33 23.99 0.64 -4.82
CA ASP A 33 24.30 0.07 -3.49
C ASP A 33 23.03 -0.01 -2.64
N ALA A 34 22.19 1.03 -2.68
CA ALA A 34 20.89 1.02 -2.02
C ALA A 34 20.02 -0.16 -2.45
N ARG A 35 19.98 -0.48 -3.75
CA ARG A 35 19.23 -1.65 -4.26
C ARG A 35 19.78 -2.98 -3.73
N ALA A 36 21.11 -3.11 -3.63
CA ALA A 36 21.72 -4.32 -3.09
C ALA A 36 21.32 -4.54 -1.63
N TYR A 37 21.25 -3.47 -0.82
CA TYR A 37 20.77 -3.54 0.55
C TYR A 37 19.28 -3.90 0.63
N LEU A 38 18.44 -3.26 -0.18
CA LEU A 38 16.99 -3.51 -0.21
C LEU A 38 16.62 -4.93 -0.64
N ALA A 39 17.49 -5.62 -1.39
CA ALA A 39 17.28 -7.02 -1.78
C ALA A 39 17.48 -8.01 -0.62
N GLY A 40 18.26 -7.64 0.40
CA GLY A 40 18.65 -8.55 1.49
C GLY A 40 18.23 -8.12 2.90
N THR A 41 17.76 -6.88 3.07
CA THR A 41 17.44 -6.29 4.37
C THR A 41 16.15 -5.49 4.30
N ALA A 42 15.26 -5.69 5.29
CA ALA A 42 14.10 -4.84 5.49
C ALA A 42 14.49 -3.60 6.30
N PHE A 43 14.15 -2.41 5.79
CA PHE A 43 14.35 -1.13 6.47
C PHE A 43 12.99 -0.53 6.85
N ASP A 44 12.97 0.22 7.96
CA ASP A 44 11.77 0.96 8.39
C ASP A 44 11.53 2.19 7.51
N ALA A 45 12.59 2.78 6.98
CA ALA A 45 12.54 3.91 6.06
C ALA A 45 13.81 4.01 5.20
N VAL A 46 13.67 4.62 4.03
CA VAL A 46 14.78 5.00 3.15
C VAL A 46 14.78 6.52 2.97
N TYR A 47 15.91 7.18 3.20
CA TYR A 47 16.08 8.61 2.91
C TYR A 47 16.97 8.80 1.69
N LEU A 48 16.48 9.55 0.70
CA LEU A 48 17.13 9.76 -0.58
C LEU A 48 17.59 11.22 -0.74
N GLY A 49 18.89 11.43 -0.90
CA GLY A 49 19.48 12.73 -1.21
C GLY A 49 19.15 13.23 -2.64
N PRO A 50 19.16 14.55 -2.88
CA PRO A 50 18.82 15.13 -4.18
C PRO A 50 19.83 14.78 -5.29
N ASP A 51 21.10 14.54 -4.94
CA ASP A 51 22.20 14.33 -5.90
C ASP A 51 22.55 12.85 -6.12
N VAL A 52 21.62 11.94 -5.82
CA VAL A 52 21.85 10.51 -6.02
C VAL A 52 21.59 10.14 -7.48
N GLU A 53 22.66 9.86 -8.21
CA GLU A 53 22.56 9.33 -9.57
C GLU A 53 21.73 8.03 -9.60
N GLY A 54 20.65 8.02 -10.38
CA GLY A 54 19.71 6.90 -10.45
C GLY A 54 18.69 6.82 -9.31
N GLY A 55 18.50 7.89 -8.53
CA GLY A 55 17.50 7.96 -7.46
C GLY A 55 16.06 7.72 -7.92
N GLU A 56 15.70 8.16 -9.13
CA GLU A 56 14.39 7.88 -9.75
C GLU A 56 14.11 6.38 -9.89
N ALA A 57 15.14 5.58 -10.18
CA ALA A 57 14.99 4.14 -10.29
C ALA A 57 14.68 3.48 -8.94
N ILE A 58 15.12 4.05 -7.80
CA ILE A 58 14.75 3.56 -6.47
C ILE A 58 13.27 3.84 -6.20
N MET A 59 12.78 5.03 -6.57
CA MET A 59 11.37 5.37 -6.44
C MET A 59 10.49 4.45 -7.31
N ALA A 60 10.90 4.20 -8.55
CA ALA A 60 10.21 3.29 -9.46
C ALA A 60 10.22 1.82 -8.95
N LEU A 61 11.29 1.40 -8.27
CA LEU A 61 11.39 0.06 -7.69
C LEU A 61 10.38 -0.18 -6.56
N ARG A 62 9.95 0.86 -5.85
CA ARG A 62 8.85 0.74 -4.89
C ARG A 62 7.60 0.19 -5.56
N ASP A 63 7.26 0.78 -6.70
CA ASP A 63 6.03 0.47 -7.44
C ASP A 63 6.15 -0.89 -8.17
N VAL A 64 7.34 -1.24 -8.66
CA VAL A 64 7.59 -2.50 -9.39
C VAL A 64 7.78 -3.71 -8.47
N LEU A 65 8.41 -3.54 -7.30
CA LEU A 65 8.70 -4.65 -6.37
C LEU A 65 7.71 -4.75 -5.20
N GLY A 66 6.75 -3.83 -5.10
CA GLY A 66 5.78 -3.81 -3.99
C GLY A 66 6.42 -3.55 -2.63
N LEU A 67 7.56 -2.84 -2.58
CA LEU A 67 8.26 -2.53 -1.34
C LEU A 67 7.35 -1.66 -0.46
N SER A 68 6.97 -2.17 0.71
CA SER A 68 6.17 -1.42 1.69
C SER A 68 7.02 -0.41 2.49
N THR A 69 8.34 -0.43 2.34
CA THR A 69 9.24 0.50 3.01
C THR A 69 9.05 1.92 2.47
N PRO A 70 8.72 2.91 3.32
CA PRO A 70 8.57 4.29 2.91
C PRO A 70 9.90 4.88 2.45
N ILE A 71 9.85 5.65 1.35
CA ILE A 71 10.99 6.39 0.80
C ILE A 71 10.71 7.88 0.97
N HIS A 72 11.61 8.59 1.62
CA HIS A 72 11.53 10.02 1.88
C HIS A 72 12.66 10.76 1.14
N ALA A 73 12.34 11.87 0.51
CA ALA A 73 13.38 12.79 0.04
C ALA A 73 14.05 13.48 1.25
N LEU A 74 15.38 13.59 1.19
CA LEU A 74 16.19 14.26 2.19
C LEU A 74 16.96 15.40 1.51
N PRO A 75 16.45 16.64 1.55
CA PRO A 75 17.04 17.78 0.84
C PRO A 75 18.47 18.09 1.30
N ALA A 76 18.73 17.97 2.60
CA ALA A 76 20.05 18.15 3.19
C ALA A 76 20.34 17.05 4.22
N LEU A 77 21.59 16.60 4.30
CA LEU A 77 22.01 15.58 5.27
C LEU A 77 21.78 16.00 6.71
N ASP A 78 21.96 17.28 7.02
CA ASP A 78 21.77 17.83 8.37
C ASP A 78 20.31 17.82 8.83
N ASP A 79 19.34 17.58 7.94
CA ASP A 79 17.94 17.41 8.31
C ASP A 79 17.66 16.00 8.85
N LEU A 80 18.54 15.03 8.61
CA LEU A 80 18.31 13.64 8.98
C LEU A 80 18.07 13.42 10.49
N PRO A 81 18.82 14.04 11.43
CA PRO A 81 18.57 13.87 12.86
C PRO A 81 17.17 14.34 13.27
N ASP A 82 16.69 15.44 12.69
CA ASP A 82 15.34 15.94 12.91
C ASP A 82 14.30 14.99 12.31
N ARG A 83 14.60 14.37 11.17
CA ARG A 83 13.75 13.34 10.55
C ARG A 83 13.73 12.04 11.31
N LEU A 84 14.83 11.62 11.94
CA LEU A 84 14.91 10.43 12.78
C LEU A 84 14.25 10.66 14.14
N SER A 85 14.36 11.87 14.68
CA SER A 85 13.67 12.28 15.91
C SER A 85 12.17 12.41 15.65
N GLY A 86 11.80 13.03 14.53
CA GLY A 86 10.44 13.09 13.98
C GLY A 86 9.94 11.79 13.35
N ALA A 87 10.78 10.76 13.17
CA ALA A 87 10.32 9.42 12.78
C ALA A 87 9.62 8.70 13.94
N THR A 88 9.66 9.29 15.14
CA THR A 88 8.72 8.95 16.23
C THR A 88 7.45 9.82 16.24
N GLY A 89 7.29 10.74 15.28
CA GLY A 89 6.10 11.59 15.15
C GLY A 89 6.11 12.52 13.93
N ALA A 90 5.18 12.25 13.01
CA ALA A 90 4.57 13.15 12.03
C ALA A 90 5.28 13.39 10.67
N THR A 91 4.84 12.62 9.67
CA THR A 91 4.29 13.24 8.43
C THR A 91 3.27 14.30 8.85
N PRO A 92 3.18 15.50 8.23
CA PRO A 92 2.17 16.47 8.64
C PRO A 92 0.82 15.74 8.71
N PRO A 93 0.18 15.68 9.90
CA PRO A 93 -1.01 14.86 10.10
C PRO A 93 -2.20 15.35 9.26
N GLY A 94 -2.05 16.49 8.56
CA GLY A 94 -3.01 16.94 7.55
C GLY A 94 -2.94 16.17 6.23
N ASP A 95 -1.74 15.93 5.67
CA ASP A 95 -1.61 15.48 4.28
C ASP A 95 -1.74 13.97 4.12
N SER A 96 -1.10 13.17 4.97
CA SER A 96 -1.29 11.71 4.96
C SER A 96 -2.69 11.33 5.43
N GLN A 97 -3.25 12.07 6.40
CA GLN A 97 -4.60 11.80 6.87
C GLN A 97 -5.65 12.21 5.85
N ALA A 98 -5.48 13.35 5.18
CA ALA A 98 -6.35 13.75 4.06
C ALA A 98 -6.26 12.76 2.90
N ALA A 99 -5.07 12.27 2.56
CA ALA A 99 -4.91 11.24 1.53
C ALA A 99 -5.58 9.91 1.93
N LEU A 100 -5.45 9.50 3.20
CA LEU A 100 -6.16 8.32 3.71
C LEU A 100 -7.68 8.51 3.74
N ASP A 101 -8.16 9.71 4.08
CA ASP A 101 -9.58 10.07 4.07
C ASP A 101 -10.16 10.08 2.66
N GLU A 102 -9.39 10.59 1.69
CA GLU A 102 -9.75 10.54 0.27
C GLU A 102 -9.85 9.10 -0.24
N VAL A 103 -8.83 8.28 0.05
CA VAL A 103 -8.82 6.86 -0.31
C VAL A 103 -9.97 6.10 0.37
N ALA A 104 -10.23 6.34 1.65
CA ALA A 104 -11.34 5.72 2.37
C ALA A 104 -12.71 6.13 1.79
N GLY A 105 -12.86 7.41 1.42
CA GLY A 105 -14.05 7.93 0.77
C GLY A 105 -14.26 7.33 -0.63
N GLU A 106 -13.20 7.21 -1.42
CA GLU A 106 -13.25 6.57 -2.73
C GLU A 106 -13.58 5.08 -2.64
N LEU A 107 -12.96 4.37 -1.70
CA LEU A 107 -13.27 2.98 -1.43
C LEU A 107 -14.75 2.79 -1.03
N SER A 108 -15.30 3.72 -0.23
CA SER A 108 -16.72 3.73 0.13
C SER A 108 -17.62 3.90 -1.08
N ARG A 109 -17.28 4.82 -2.00
CA ARG A 109 -18.03 5.03 -3.25
C ARG A 109 -17.98 3.79 -4.13
N VAL A 110 -16.80 3.20 -4.30
CA VAL A 110 -16.59 2.00 -5.13
C VAL A 110 -17.36 0.81 -4.56
N ALA A 111 -17.25 0.54 -3.25
CA ALA A 111 -17.99 -0.55 -2.60
C ALA A 111 -19.52 -0.39 -2.79
N HIS A 112 -20.04 0.82 -2.61
CA HIS A 112 -21.47 1.08 -2.79
C HIS A 112 -21.91 0.97 -4.26
N ALA A 113 -21.08 1.47 -5.18
CA ALA A 113 -21.33 1.38 -6.62
C ALA A 113 -21.31 -0.06 -7.14
N LEU A 114 -20.59 -0.98 -6.48
CA LEU A 114 -20.48 -2.38 -6.88
C LEU A 114 -21.57 -3.27 -6.27
N ASN A 115 -22.05 -2.95 -5.06
CA ASN A 115 -23.15 -3.71 -4.44
C ASN A 115 -24.42 -3.71 -5.30
N ASN A 116 -24.77 -2.59 -5.94
CA ASN A 116 -26.00 -2.49 -6.74
C ASN A 116 -25.96 -3.39 -8.01
N PRO A 117 -24.92 -3.31 -8.87
CA PRO A 117 -24.76 -4.25 -9.98
C PRO A 117 -24.64 -5.71 -9.56
N LEU A 118 -23.95 -6.02 -8.46
CA LEU A 118 -23.81 -7.40 -7.98
C LEU A 118 -25.15 -7.99 -7.54
N ALA A 119 -25.96 -7.21 -6.80
CA ALA A 119 -27.30 -7.64 -6.43
C ALA A 119 -28.18 -7.91 -7.67
N VAL A 120 -28.05 -7.10 -8.72
CA VAL A 120 -28.74 -7.32 -10.01
C VAL A 120 -28.24 -8.58 -10.71
N ILE A 121 -26.92 -8.78 -10.80
CA ILE A 121 -26.33 -9.97 -11.45
C ILE A 121 -26.72 -11.24 -10.70
N SER A 122 -26.61 -11.23 -9.37
CA SER A 122 -27.00 -12.34 -8.49
C SER A 122 -28.49 -12.66 -8.63
N GLY A 123 -29.35 -11.64 -8.56
CA GLY A 123 -30.79 -11.79 -8.74
C GLY A 123 -31.17 -12.32 -10.13
N ASN A 124 -30.52 -11.83 -11.20
CA ASN A 124 -30.75 -12.31 -12.56
C ASN A 124 -30.28 -13.75 -12.76
N ALA A 125 -29.13 -14.12 -12.18
CA ALA A 125 -28.63 -15.50 -12.24
C ALA A 125 -29.57 -16.45 -11.50
N GLN A 126 -30.06 -16.05 -10.32
CA GLN A 126 -31.03 -16.83 -9.55
C GLN A 126 -32.37 -17.00 -10.29
N LEU A 127 -32.94 -15.91 -10.81
CA LEU A 127 -34.16 -15.96 -11.62
C LEU A 127 -33.95 -16.85 -12.86
N GLY A 128 -32.81 -16.72 -13.53
CA GLY A 128 -32.44 -17.57 -14.66
C GLY A 128 -32.40 -19.05 -14.30
N LEU A 129 -31.86 -19.40 -13.12
CA LEU A 129 -31.83 -20.79 -12.63
C LEU A 129 -33.23 -21.33 -12.33
N GLU A 130 -34.10 -20.51 -11.74
CA GLU A 130 -35.49 -20.88 -11.48
C GLU A 130 -36.24 -21.13 -12.79
N MET A 131 -36.06 -20.24 -13.79
CA MET A 131 -36.64 -20.40 -15.12
C MET A 131 -36.10 -21.64 -15.82
N ALA A 132 -34.78 -21.86 -15.81
CA ALA A 132 -34.13 -23.00 -16.44
C ALA A 132 -34.64 -24.34 -15.86
N ARG A 133 -34.85 -24.40 -14.54
CA ARG A 133 -35.46 -25.57 -13.88
C ARG A 133 -36.91 -25.77 -14.28
N ALA A 134 -37.70 -24.68 -14.36
CA ALA A 134 -39.11 -24.75 -14.73
C ALA A 134 -39.34 -25.15 -16.20
N THR A 135 -38.41 -24.81 -17.09
CA THR A 135 -38.50 -25.09 -18.53
C THR A 135 -37.71 -26.32 -18.99
N ALA A 136 -37.02 -27.02 -18.07
CA ALA A 136 -36.08 -28.09 -18.40
C ALA A 136 -35.06 -27.63 -19.46
N ALA A 137 -34.46 -26.46 -19.23
CA ALA A 137 -33.44 -25.91 -20.11
C ALA A 137 -32.20 -26.79 -20.16
N ASP A 138 -31.39 -26.57 -21.20
CA ASP A 138 -30.13 -27.27 -21.44
C ASP A 138 -29.18 -27.16 -20.22
N GLU A 139 -28.55 -28.29 -19.87
CA GLU A 139 -27.62 -28.41 -18.73
C GLU A 139 -26.51 -27.36 -18.81
N MET A 140 -26.00 -27.04 -20.00
CA MET A 140 -24.95 -26.04 -20.21
C MET A 140 -25.41 -24.63 -19.80
N VAL A 141 -26.70 -24.32 -19.99
CA VAL A 141 -27.29 -23.04 -19.56
C VAL A 141 -27.40 -23.00 -18.03
N VAL A 142 -27.79 -24.12 -17.42
CA VAL A 142 -27.86 -24.25 -15.95
C VAL A 142 -26.47 -24.06 -15.33
N GLU A 143 -25.44 -24.74 -15.86
CA GLU A 143 -24.05 -24.64 -15.40
C GLU A 143 -23.50 -23.21 -15.55
N ALA A 144 -23.80 -22.53 -16.66
CA ALA A 144 -23.39 -21.14 -16.87
C ALA A 144 -24.01 -20.20 -15.83
N LEU A 145 -25.30 -20.35 -15.54
CA LEU A 145 -25.99 -19.53 -14.55
C LEU A 145 -25.49 -19.80 -13.12
N GLN A 146 -25.20 -21.06 -12.78
CA GLN A 146 -24.55 -21.42 -11.51
C GLN A 146 -23.17 -20.77 -11.38
N SER A 147 -22.37 -20.81 -12.44
CA SER A 147 -21.05 -20.20 -12.48
C SER A 147 -21.12 -18.68 -12.25
N ILE A 148 -22.12 -18.00 -12.83
CA ILE A 148 -22.35 -16.56 -12.62
C ILE A 148 -22.75 -16.28 -11.17
N ALA A 149 -23.66 -17.07 -10.60
CA ALA A 149 -24.09 -16.91 -9.21
C ALA A 149 -22.93 -17.12 -8.22
N GLU A 150 -22.08 -18.11 -8.45
CA GLU A 150 -20.87 -18.34 -7.66
C GLU A 150 -19.89 -17.18 -7.78
N ALA A 151 -19.65 -16.67 -8.99
CA ALA A 151 -18.75 -15.55 -9.21
C ALA A 151 -19.25 -14.27 -8.50
N ALA A 152 -20.56 -13.99 -8.57
CA ALA A 152 -21.17 -12.88 -7.84
C ALA A 152 -20.98 -13.02 -6.33
N THR A 153 -21.20 -14.21 -5.78
CA THR A 153 -21.01 -14.51 -4.35
C THR A 153 -19.55 -14.31 -3.92
N ARG A 154 -18.59 -14.76 -4.73
CA ARG A 154 -17.15 -14.56 -4.43
C ARG A 154 -16.79 -13.07 -4.44
N LEU A 155 -17.32 -12.30 -5.39
CA LEU A 155 -17.11 -10.86 -5.45
C LEU A 155 -17.71 -10.14 -4.24
N GLU A 156 -18.93 -10.49 -3.82
CA GLU A 156 -19.54 -9.95 -2.60
C GLU A 156 -18.67 -10.21 -1.36
N GLY A 157 -18.10 -11.41 -1.23
CA GLY A 157 -17.15 -11.74 -0.16
C GLY A 157 -15.91 -10.85 -0.17
N LEU A 158 -15.26 -10.68 -1.32
CA LEU A 158 -14.09 -9.81 -1.47
C LEU A 158 -14.40 -8.35 -1.12
N PHE A 159 -15.58 -7.83 -1.50
CA PHE A 159 -15.98 -6.48 -1.12
C PHE A 159 -16.26 -6.34 0.39
N SER A 160 -16.79 -7.39 1.02
CA SER A 160 -16.95 -7.44 2.48
C SER A 160 -15.60 -7.38 3.19
N ASP A 161 -14.61 -8.13 2.72
CA ASP A 161 -13.24 -8.12 3.27
C ASP A 161 -12.59 -6.75 3.15
N VAL A 162 -12.77 -6.08 2.02
CA VAL A 162 -12.31 -4.70 1.80
C VAL A 162 -12.97 -3.73 2.78
N ALA A 163 -14.30 -3.84 2.98
CA ALA A 163 -15.02 -3.02 3.96
C ALA A 163 -14.55 -3.29 5.40
N ALA A 164 -14.28 -4.55 5.74
CA ALA A 164 -13.76 -4.94 7.05
C ALA A 164 -12.34 -4.41 7.30
N LEU A 165 -11.46 -4.47 6.28
CA LEU A 165 -10.12 -3.91 6.35
C LEU A 165 -10.16 -2.40 6.57
N ARG A 166 -11.04 -1.69 5.86
CA ARG A 166 -11.28 -0.27 6.09
C ARG A 166 -11.75 0.01 7.52
N ALA A 167 -12.77 -0.70 8.00
CA ALA A 167 -13.27 -0.49 9.36
C ALA A 167 -12.21 -0.75 10.43
N ARG A 168 -11.23 -1.63 10.16
CA ARG A 168 -10.06 -1.82 11.03
C ARG A 168 -9.11 -0.63 11.00
N ILE A 169 -8.87 -0.04 9.84
CA ILE A 169 -8.06 1.19 9.69
C ILE A 169 -8.73 2.35 10.47
N ASP A 170 -10.03 2.53 10.28
CA ASP A 170 -10.79 3.59 10.97
C ASP A 170 -10.74 3.42 12.50
N ARG A 171 -10.91 2.20 13.02
CA ARG A 171 -10.78 1.93 14.46
C ARG A 171 -9.36 2.13 15.00
N ALA A 172 -8.34 1.74 14.23
CA ALA A 172 -6.95 1.94 14.63
C ALA A 172 -6.60 3.43 14.74
N ARG A 173 -7.23 4.27 13.90
CA ARG A 173 -7.13 5.73 13.97
C ARG A 173 -7.83 6.32 15.19
N ASP A 174 -9.05 5.88 15.52
CA ASP A 174 -9.80 6.40 16.69
C ASP A 174 -9.16 6.02 18.04
N SER A 175 -8.21 5.08 18.03
CA SER A 175 -7.51 4.57 19.22
C SER A 175 -6.15 5.23 19.45
N ALA A 176 -5.69 6.12 18.55
CA ALA A 176 -4.40 6.80 18.58
C ALA A 176 -4.58 8.30 18.89
#